data_AF-A0A1G7SF75-F1
#
_entry.id   AF-A0A1G7SF75-F1
#
_cell.length_a   1.000
_cell.length_b   1.000
_cell.length_c   1.000
_cell.angle_alpha   90.00
_cell.angle_beta   90.00
_cell.angle_gamma   90.00
#
_symmetry.space_group_name_H-M   'P 1'
#
loop_
_entity.id
_entity.type
_entity.pdbx_description
1 polymer ?
#
loop_
_entity_poly.entity_id
_entity_poly.type
_entity_poly.pdbx_seq_one_letter_code
_entity_poly.pdbx_strand_id
1 'polypeptide(L)'
;MDERELRTAMDRVVAVEPPPMEEEPVLSAGRRALRRRRAARASGWSAAAALVVTAGVTTLVPWQAQEDLAQLAVAPADKGVALAEALDALAPAGYGTPGDLTGTGDFAGRTLKSHKTIPVAETGGRYHAAGTPLTKDGAVGELLAAVYSPGWATGDGCAMTGVVWDSTTARCTEVEVDGKKVAVADVTPPPEDLLPPSQWAGYRHPDGTAVFVMQSPGAARSGRPALGGMPMTAEQLAAAAVDPRLKVE
;
A
#
# COMPACT_ATOMS: atom_id res chain seq x y z
N MET A 1 -9.36 -37.67 -43.92
CA MET A 1 -9.09 -38.05 -42.52
C MET A 1 -10.45 -38.22 -41.86
N ASP A 2 -10.75 -39.43 -41.39
CA ASP A 2 -12.08 -39.84 -40.93
C ASP A 2 -12.25 -39.51 -39.44
N GLU A 3 -13.46 -39.17 -38.99
CA GLU A 3 -13.75 -38.80 -37.59
C GLU A 3 -13.42 -39.94 -36.61
N ARG A 4 -13.49 -41.18 -37.09
CA ARG A 4 -13.07 -42.37 -36.32
C ARG A 4 -11.56 -42.42 -36.08
N GLU A 5 -10.76 -41.89 -37.00
CA GLU A 5 -9.31 -41.84 -36.89
C GLU A 5 -8.89 -40.81 -35.83
N LEU A 6 -9.56 -39.65 -35.80
CA LEU A 6 -9.32 -38.61 -34.81
C LEU A 6 -9.68 -39.06 -33.38
N ARG A 7 -10.82 -39.75 -33.21
CA ARG A 7 -11.20 -40.29 -31.89
C ARG A 7 -10.23 -41.35 -31.39
N THR A 8 -9.76 -42.23 -32.27
CA THR A 8 -8.77 -43.26 -31.91
C THR A 8 -7.42 -42.65 -31.54
N ALA A 9 -7.04 -41.54 -32.18
CA ALA A 9 -5.82 -40.81 -31.84
C ALA A 9 -5.91 -40.10 -30.48
N MET A 10 -7.09 -39.54 -30.13
CA MET A 10 -7.29 -38.87 -28.83
C MET A 10 -7.35 -39.84 -27.66
N ASP A 11 -7.99 -41.00 -27.81
CA ASP A 11 -8.02 -42.02 -26.75
C ASP A 11 -6.62 -42.56 -26.42
N ARG A 12 -5.68 -42.51 -27.37
CA ARG A 12 -4.30 -42.93 -27.15
C ARG A 12 -3.46 -41.94 -26.32
N VAL A 13 -3.93 -40.70 -26.12
CA VAL A 13 -3.18 -39.65 -25.41
C VAL A 13 -3.61 -39.52 -23.94
N VAL A 14 -4.74 -40.12 -23.52
CA VAL A 14 -5.30 -39.92 -22.16
C VAL A 14 -4.88 -41.00 -21.15
N ALA A 15 -4.17 -42.05 -21.56
CA ALA A 15 -3.64 -43.05 -20.64
C ALA A 15 -2.22 -42.69 -20.12
N VAL A 16 -2.10 -41.55 -19.43
CA VAL A 16 -0.96 -41.29 -18.55
C VAL A 16 -1.52 -41.17 -17.15
N GLU A 17 -1.42 -42.26 -16.38
CA GLU A 17 -1.65 -42.16 -14.93
C GLU A 17 -0.67 -41.12 -14.37
N PRO A 18 -1.16 -40.04 -13.73
CA PRO A 18 -0.29 -39.07 -13.10
C PRO A 18 0.54 -39.81 -12.05
N PRO A 19 1.87 -39.58 -12.00
CA PRO A 19 2.72 -40.27 -11.05
C PRO A 19 2.20 -40.02 -9.62
N PRO A 20 2.24 -41.01 -8.72
CA PRO A 20 1.79 -40.85 -7.35
C PRO A 20 2.60 -39.71 -6.72
N MET A 21 1.92 -38.61 -6.39
CA MET A 21 2.52 -37.51 -5.64
C MET A 21 2.76 -38.02 -4.22
N GLU A 22 4.02 -38.27 -3.86
CA GLU A 22 4.35 -38.48 -2.45
C GLU A 22 4.19 -37.15 -1.71
N GLU A 23 3.17 -37.06 -0.86
CA GLU A 23 2.81 -35.83 -0.14
C GLU A 23 3.85 -35.41 0.91
N GLU A 24 4.60 -36.38 1.45
CA GLU A 24 5.58 -36.17 2.52
C GLU A 24 6.79 -35.31 2.12
N PRO A 25 7.46 -35.49 0.97
CA PRO A 25 8.57 -34.62 0.57
C PRO A 25 8.12 -33.16 0.34
N VAL A 26 6.91 -32.93 -0.19
CA VAL A 26 6.39 -31.58 -0.44
C VAL A 26 6.03 -30.87 0.86
N LEU A 27 5.35 -31.56 1.78
CA LEU A 27 4.99 -31.02 3.09
C LEU A 27 6.22 -30.82 3.99
N SER A 28 7.21 -31.71 3.90
CA SER A 28 8.46 -31.57 4.66
C SER A 28 9.33 -30.44 4.12
N ALA A 29 9.39 -30.23 2.80
CA ALA A 29 10.04 -29.07 2.19
C ALA A 29 9.36 -27.76 2.62
N GLY A 30 8.02 -27.72 2.61
CA GLY A 30 7.24 -26.56 3.06
C GLY A 30 7.47 -26.23 4.54
N ARG A 31 7.44 -27.23 5.43
CA ARG A 31 7.72 -27.03 6.87
C ARG A 31 9.17 -26.58 7.11
N ARG A 32 10.13 -27.06 6.33
CA ARG A 32 11.55 -26.68 6.43
C ARG A 32 11.77 -25.23 5.98
N ALA A 33 11.06 -24.78 4.94
CA ALA A 33 11.07 -23.39 4.50
C ALA A 33 10.45 -22.44 5.55
N LEU A 34 9.34 -22.83 6.17
CA LEU A 34 8.70 -22.04 7.25
C LEU A 34 9.57 -21.95 8.51
N ARG A 35 10.26 -23.04 8.90
CA ARG A 35 11.19 -23.02 10.04
C ARG A 35 12.39 -22.09 9.80
N ARG A 36 12.95 -22.06 8.58
CA ARG A 36 14.03 -21.12 8.23
C ARG A 36 13.59 -19.66 8.35
N ARG A 37 12.36 -19.34 7.91
CA ARG A 37 11.79 -17.98 8.04
C ARG A 37 11.56 -17.57 9.51
N ARG A 38 11.19 -18.50 10.39
CA ARG A 38 11.02 -18.21 11.82
C ARG A 38 12.36 -18.11 12.56
N ALA A 39 13.35 -18.93 12.21
CA ALA A 39 14.69 -18.86 12.80
C ALA A 39 15.39 -17.51 12.50
N ALA A 40 15.17 -16.95 11.31
CA ALA A 40 15.68 -15.61 10.95
C ALA A 40 15.06 -14.46 11.77
N ARG A 41 13.91 -14.67 12.44
CA ARG A 41 13.27 -13.67 13.30
C ARG A 41 13.64 -13.80 14.79
N ALA A 42 14.15 -14.95 15.22
CA ALA A 42 14.42 -15.20 16.64
C ALA A 42 15.83 -14.79 17.10
N SER A 43 16.74 -14.43 16.18
CA SER A 43 18.11 -14.00 16.51
C SER A 43 18.31 -12.49 16.52
N GLY A 44 17.23 -11.70 16.52
CA GLY A 44 17.29 -10.23 16.42
C GLY A 44 17.19 -9.47 17.75
N TRP A 45 17.30 -10.15 18.90
CA TRP A 45 17.33 -9.50 20.21
C TRP A 45 18.61 -9.90 20.94
N SER A 46 19.71 -9.18 20.67
CA SER A 46 20.75 -8.77 21.63
C SER A 46 21.98 -8.19 20.92
N ALA A 47 22.22 -6.90 21.19
CA ALA A 47 23.50 -6.20 21.28
C ALA A 47 24.43 -6.01 20.05
N ALA A 48 24.88 -4.75 19.93
CA ALA A 48 26.13 -4.25 19.34
C ALA A 48 26.21 -3.97 17.81
N ALA A 49 26.20 -2.66 17.53
CA ALA A 49 27.09 -1.89 16.65
C ALA A 49 27.84 -2.54 15.47
N ALA A 50 27.75 -1.80 14.36
CA ALA A 50 28.73 -1.57 13.29
C ALA A 50 28.66 -2.42 12.00
N LEU A 51 28.58 -1.64 10.91
CA LEU A 51 29.03 -1.88 9.52
C LEU A 51 28.39 -3.03 8.74
N VAL A 52 27.62 -2.66 7.69
CA VAL A 52 27.97 -2.98 6.29
C VAL A 52 27.34 -1.90 5.38
N VAL A 53 28.19 -1.12 4.70
CA VAL A 53 27.85 -0.45 3.44
C VAL A 53 28.12 -1.47 2.34
N THR A 54 27.07 -1.93 1.65
CA THR A 54 27.18 -2.50 0.31
C THR A 54 25.90 -2.19 -0.47
N ALA A 55 26.08 -1.39 -1.53
CA ALA A 55 25.33 -1.35 -2.79
C ALA A 55 23.83 -1.65 -2.76
N GLY A 56 23.02 -0.61 -3.01
CA GLY A 56 21.99 -0.66 -4.05
C GLY A 56 21.04 -1.85 -4.04
N VAL A 57 20.47 -2.17 -2.89
CA VAL A 57 19.25 -2.98 -2.83
C VAL A 57 18.25 -2.20 -2.00
N THR A 58 17.37 -1.46 -2.67
CA THR A 58 16.08 -1.07 -2.09
C THR A 58 15.36 -2.37 -1.79
N THR A 59 15.52 -2.91 -0.58
CA THR A 59 14.70 -4.02 -0.13
C THR A 59 13.28 -3.50 -0.12
N LEU A 60 12.50 -3.91 -1.12
CA LEU A 60 11.06 -3.77 -1.16
C LEU A 60 10.54 -4.09 0.23
N VAL A 61 10.08 -3.06 0.94
CA VAL A 61 9.28 -3.27 2.14
C VAL A 61 8.00 -3.87 1.59
N PRO A 62 7.72 -5.17 1.83
CA PRO A 62 6.48 -5.76 1.34
C PRO A 62 5.33 -4.94 1.92
N TRP A 63 4.29 -4.71 1.14
CA TRP A 63 3.13 -3.88 1.50
C TRP A 63 2.60 -4.15 2.92
N GLN A 64 2.57 -5.43 3.30
CA GLN A 64 2.18 -5.91 4.64
C GLN A 64 3.08 -5.41 5.77
N ALA A 65 4.37 -5.18 5.52
CA ALA A 65 5.27 -4.58 6.49
C ALA A 65 4.97 -3.08 6.71
N GLN A 66 4.32 -2.38 5.77
CA GLN A 66 3.87 -1.00 5.98
C GLN A 66 2.62 -0.92 6.87
N GLU A 67 1.74 -1.92 6.77
CA GLU A 67 0.60 -2.13 7.68
C GLU A 67 1.07 -2.53 9.08
N ASP A 68 2.06 -3.43 9.20
CA ASP A 68 2.68 -3.80 10.49
C ASP A 68 3.49 -2.65 11.11
N LEU A 69 4.15 -1.81 10.31
CA LEU A 69 4.79 -0.58 10.79
C LEU A 69 3.78 0.51 11.18
N ALA A 70 2.51 0.39 10.79
CA ALA A 70 1.44 1.20 11.34
C ALA A 70 0.99 0.72 12.75
N GLN A 71 1.46 -0.42 13.22
CA GLN A 71 1.07 -1.02 14.51
C GLN A 71 2.02 -0.68 15.68
N LEU A 72 3.19 -0.06 15.43
CA LEU A 72 4.14 0.34 16.48
C LEU A 72 3.85 1.78 16.94
N ALA A 73 2.72 1.95 17.64
CA ALA A 73 2.32 3.24 18.20
C ALA A 73 3.08 3.55 19.50
N VAL A 74 3.98 4.54 19.47
CA VAL A 74 4.43 5.26 20.67
C VAL A 74 4.49 6.76 20.35
N ALA A 75 3.74 7.54 21.13
CA ALA A 75 3.60 9.00 21.18
C ALA A 75 2.51 9.64 20.29
N PRO A 76 1.73 10.61 20.83
CA PRO A 76 0.77 11.37 20.07
C PRO A 76 1.56 12.32 19.16
N ALA A 77 1.22 12.33 17.88
CA ALA A 77 1.69 13.37 17.01
C ALA A 77 0.47 14.12 16.52
N ASP A 78 0.26 15.31 17.04
CA ASP A 78 -0.83 16.21 16.67
C ASP A 78 -0.95 16.35 15.14
N LYS A 79 0.19 16.25 14.43
CA LYS A 79 0.25 16.22 12.98
C LYS A 79 -0.42 15.00 12.34
N GLY A 80 -0.28 13.81 12.92
CA GLY A 80 -0.99 12.62 12.43
C GLY A 80 -2.50 12.77 12.56
N VAL A 81 -2.97 13.34 13.67
CA VAL A 81 -4.39 13.62 13.91
C VAL A 81 -4.89 14.68 12.92
N ALA A 82 -4.19 15.81 12.80
CA ALA A 82 -4.53 16.88 11.87
C ALA A 82 -4.55 16.38 10.41
N LEU A 83 -3.65 15.47 10.03
CA LEU A 83 -3.65 14.84 8.71
C LEU A 83 -4.89 13.96 8.49
N ALA A 84 -5.33 13.22 9.52
CA ALA A 84 -6.55 12.42 9.45
C ALA A 84 -7.81 13.28 9.33
N GLU A 85 -7.87 14.41 10.05
CA GLU A 85 -8.96 15.40 9.94
C GLU A 85 -8.96 16.08 8.56
N ALA A 86 -7.80 16.40 8.02
CA ALA A 86 -7.67 16.95 6.67
C ALA A 86 -8.17 15.95 5.62
N LEU A 87 -7.88 14.65 5.77
CA LEU A 87 -8.44 13.60 4.91
C LEU A 87 -9.96 13.50 5.02
N ASP A 88 -10.54 13.62 6.22
CA ASP A 88 -12.01 13.63 6.34
C ASP A 88 -12.62 14.79 5.56
N ALA A 89 -12.01 15.97 5.67
CA ALA A 89 -12.48 17.18 5.02
C ALA A 89 -12.20 17.21 3.50
N LEU A 90 -11.46 16.22 2.99
CA LEU A 90 -11.23 15.98 1.55
C LEU A 90 -12.12 14.87 1.00
N ALA A 91 -12.89 14.16 1.84
CA ALA A 91 -13.77 13.11 1.37
C ALA A 91 -14.75 13.64 0.30
N PRO A 92 -14.93 12.93 -0.82
CA PRO A 92 -15.81 13.39 -1.88
C PRO A 92 -17.26 13.48 -1.40
N ALA A 93 -18.03 14.39 -1.99
CA ALA A 93 -19.44 14.54 -1.64
C ALA A 93 -20.21 13.21 -1.78
N GLY A 94 -21.01 12.89 -0.77
CA GLY A 94 -21.79 11.64 -0.71
C GLY A 94 -21.04 10.42 -0.17
N TYR A 95 -19.82 10.60 0.34
CA TYR A 95 -19.11 9.59 1.13
C TYR A 95 -19.13 9.92 2.62
N GLY A 96 -19.24 8.89 3.46
CA GLY A 96 -19.05 9.01 4.91
C GLY A 96 -17.62 8.68 5.33
N THR A 97 -17.18 9.22 6.46
CA THR A 97 -15.84 9.01 7.05
C THR A 97 -15.93 8.50 8.49
N PRO A 98 -16.49 7.30 8.72
CA PRO A 98 -16.75 6.82 10.08
C PRO A 98 -15.46 6.62 10.87
N GLY A 99 -15.33 7.32 11.99
CA GLY A 99 -14.20 7.15 12.91
C GLY A 99 -14.27 5.88 13.75
N ASP A 100 -15.45 5.29 13.90
CA ASP A 100 -15.74 4.12 14.72
C ASP A 100 -15.83 2.81 13.92
N LEU A 101 -15.65 2.86 12.59
CA LEU A 101 -15.68 1.67 11.75
C LEU A 101 -14.48 0.78 12.12
N THR A 102 -14.77 -0.42 12.65
CA THR A 102 -13.74 -1.37 13.05
C THR A 102 -13.45 -2.40 11.97
N GLY A 103 -12.21 -2.90 11.95
CA GLY A 103 -11.80 -4.00 11.09
C GLY A 103 -12.30 -5.37 11.54
N THR A 104 -11.84 -6.39 10.83
CA THR A 104 -12.16 -7.81 11.02
C THR A 104 -10.88 -8.64 11.14
N GLY A 105 -11.01 -9.89 11.58
CA GLY A 105 -9.87 -10.80 11.76
C GLY A 105 -8.92 -10.30 12.84
N ASP A 106 -7.64 -10.16 12.50
CA ASP A 106 -6.58 -9.60 13.33
C ASP A 106 -6.75 -8.08 13.61
N PHE A 107 -7.65 -7.41 12.89
CA PHE A 107 -8.06 -6.02 13.13
C PHE A 107 -9.40 -5.91 13.89
N ALA A 108 -9.97 -7.02 14.37
CA ALA A 108 -11.22 -6.98 15.12
C ALA A 108 -11.13 -6.06 16.35
N GLY A 109 -12.12 -5.17 16.49
CA GLY A 109 -12.18 -4.19 17.58
C GLY A 109 -11.23 -2.99 17.45
N ARG A 110 -10.44 -2.91 16.38
CA ARG A 110 -9.59 -1.74 16.07
C ARG A 110 -10.25 -0.89 14.99
N THR A 111 -10.25 0.43 15.16
CA THR A 111 -10.76 1.36 14.15
C THR A 111 -9.90 1.27 12.88
N LEU A 112 -10.54 1.31 11.71
CA LEU A 112 -9.85 1.37 10.43
C LEU A 112 -9.21 2.75 10.20
N LYS A 113 -9.80 3.80 10.77
CA LYS A 113 -9.19 5.12 10.80
C LYS A 113 -7.89 5.07 11.60
N SER A 114 -6.81 5.54 11.01
CA SER A 114 -5.47 5.45 11.57
C SER A 114 -4.66 6.70 11.30
N HIS A 115 -3.68 6.96 12.15
CA HIS A 115 -2.67 7.98 11.94
C HIS A 115 -1.38 7.61 12.66
N LYS A 116 -0.25 8.05 12.13
CA LYS A 116 1.07 7.80 12.70
C LYS A 116 2.06 8.89 12.35
N THR A 117 3.06 9.03 13.20
CA THR A 117 4.25 9.81 12.93
C THR A 117 5.46 8.97 13.26
N ILE A 118 6.30 8.75 12.26
CA ILE A 118 7.50 7.93 12.40
C ILE A 118 8.70 8.88 12.30
N PRO A 119 9.52 9.01 13.37
CA PRO A 119 10.83 9.61 13.24
C PRO A 119 11.73 8.67 12.45
N VAL A 120 12.46 9.17 11.46
CA VAL A 120 13.38 8.35 10.69
C VAL A 120 14.81 8.73 11.04
N ALA A 121 15.45 7.85 11.82
CA ALA A 121 16.72 8.13 12.49
C ALA A 121 17.88 8.42 11.54
N GLU A 122 17.88 7.86 10.33
CA GLU A 122 19.02 7.95 9.39
C GLU A 122 19.06 9.25 8.58
N THR A 123 17.91 9.86 8.30
CA THR A 123 17.82 11.10 7.50
C THR A 123 17.53 12.33 8.35
N GLY A 124 17.26 12.16 9.64
CA GLY A 124 16.77 13.23 10.52
C GLY A 124 15.38 13.75 10.13
N GLY A 125 14.72 13.13 9.14
CA GLY A 125 13.40 13.52 8.66
C GLY A 125 12.26 12.87 9.45
N ARG A 126 11.06 13.45 9.30
CA ARG A 126 9.81 12.88 9.83
C ARG A 126 8.90 12.46 8.69
N TYR A 127 8.18 11.38 8.93
CA TYR A 127 7.12 10.87 8.06
C TYR A 127 5.81 10.87 8.85
N HIS A 128 4.80 11.54 8.31
CA HIS A 128 3.45 11.53 8.85
C HIS A 128 2.54 10.75 7.89
N ALA A 129 1.67 9.91 8.43
CA ALA A 129 0.68 9.23 7.61
C ALA A 129 -0.66 9.13 8.33
N ALA A 130 -1.74 9.17 7.56
CA ALA A 130 -3.08 8.97 8.05
C ALA A 130 -3.90 8.20 7.02
N GLY A 131 -4.88 7.43 7.51
CA GLY A 131 -5.84 6.69 6.70
C GLY A 131 -7.25 6.92 7.22
N THR A 132 -8.17 7.21 6.30
CA THR A 132 -9.59 7.43 6.58
C THR A 132 -10.41 6.47 5.72
N PRO A 133 -11.25 5.60 6.32
CA PRO A 133 -12.17 4.77 5.55
C PRO A 133 -13.24 5.66 4.91
N LEU A 134 -13.60 5.36 3.67
CA LEU A 134 -14.71 5.98 2.96
C LEU A 134 -15.87 5.02 2.83
N THR A 135 -17.07 5.43 3.24
CA THR A 135 -18.27 4.59 3.13
C THR A 135 -19.30 5.17 2.17
N LYS A 136 -19.92 4.30 1.39
CA LYS A 136 -21.03 4.64 0.50
C LYS A 136 -21.85 3.39 0.22
N ASP A 137 -23.18 3.48 0.38
CA ASP A 137 -24.11 2.39 0.09
C ASP A 137 -23.75 1.03 0.75
N GLY A 138 -23.17 1.08 1.97
CA GLY A 138 -22.73 -0.09 2.71
C GLY A 138 -21.38 -0.70 2.29
N ALA A 139 -20.77 -0.17 1.23
CA ALA A 139 -19.42 -0.50 0.79
C ALA A 139 -18.36 0.42 1.42
N VAL A 140 -17.10 -0.05 1.44
CA VAL A 140 -15.98 0.64 2.10
C VAL A 140 -14.75 0.67 1.20
N GLY A 141 -14.23 1.88 0.97
CA GLY A 141 -12.93 2.16 0.37
C GLY A 141 -12.05 2.95 1.34
N GLU A 142 -10.96 3.51 0.83
CA GLU A 142 -9.96 4.15 1.68
C GLU A 142 -9.31 5.35 1.01
N LEU A 143 -9.04 6.39 1.80
CA LEU A 143 -8.07 7.45 1.50
C LEU A 143 -6.92 7.36 2.47
N LEU A 144 -5.70 7.48 1.96
CA LEU A 144 -4.46 7.50 2.73
C LEU A 144 -3.65 8.73 2.34
N ALA A 145 -3.04 9.40 3.30
CA ALA A 145 -2.08 10.46 3.05
C ALA A 145 -0.74 10.12 3.69
N ALA A 146 0.33 10.48 3.00
CA ALA A 146 1.71 10.37 3.44
C ALA A 146 2.41 11.71 3.21
N VAL A 147 3.07 12.21 4.25
CA VAL A 147 3.77 13.50 4.22
C VAL A 147 5.21 13.27 4.65
N TYR A 148 6.13 13.64 3.78
CA TYR A 148 7.56 13.49 3.95
C TYR A 148 8.20 14.85 4.18
N SER A 149 9.06 14.92 5.19
CA SER A 149 9.86 16.13 5.46
C SER A 149 10.78 16.49 4.28
N PRO A 150 11.21 17.77 4.18
CA PRO A 150 12.15 18.20 3.16
C PRO A 150 13.40 17.33 3.04
N GLY A 151 13.82 17.07 1.79
CA GLY A 151 15.02 16.29 1.46
C GLY A 151 14.79 14.79 1.25
N TRP A 152 13.57 14.29 1.46
CA TRP A 152 13.22 12.89 1.21
C TRP A 152 12.95 12.59 -0.26
N ALA A 153 11.97 13.28 -0.84
CA ALA A 153 11.64 13.12 -2.25
C ALA A 153 12.55 14.02 -3.10
N THR A 154 13.00 13.48 -4.23
CA THR A 154 13.71 14.25 -5.26
C THR A 154 12.98 14.14 -6.60
N GLY A 155 13.18 15.12 -7.49
CA GLY A 155 12.39 15.25 -8.70
C GLY A 155 10.99 15.83 -8.44
N ASP A 156 10.24 16.05 -9.52
CA ASP A 156 8.88 16.60 -9.50
C ASP A 156 8.01 15.83 -10.51
N GLY A 157 6.68 15.90 -10.35
CA GLY A 157 5.75 15.17 -11.21
C GLY A 157 6.08 13.68 -11.27
N CYS A 158 5.99 13.07 -12.46
CA CYS A 158 6.26 11.65 -12.62
C CYS A 158 7.75 11.26 -12.48
N ALA A 159 8.65 12.23 -12.31
CA ALA A 159 10.05 11.98 -12.01
C ALA A 159 10.35 11.95 -10.49
N MET A 160 9.33 12.05 -9.63
CA MET A 160 9.50 11.96 -8.19
C MET A 160 10.03 10.58 -7.77
N THR A 161 11.09 10.57 -6.95
CA THR A 161 11.71 9.35 -6.40
C THR A 161 11.97 9.50 -4.89
N GLY A 162 12.38 8.41 -4.22
CA GLY A 162 12.74 8.44 -2.80
C GLY A 162 11.56 8.27 -1.85
N VAL A 163 10.42 7.75 -2.35
CA VAL A 163 9.23 7.47 -1.55
C VAL A 163 8.77 6.03 -1.73
N VAL A 164 8.00 5.54 -0.76
CA VAL A 164 7.61 4.11 -0.69
C VAL A 164 6.58 3.74 -1.77
N TRP A 165 5.96 4.73 -2.39
CA TRP A 165 5.06 4.55 -3.54
C TRP A 165 5.87 4.67 -4.83
N ASP A 166 6.76 3.71 -5.02
CA ASP A 166 7.63 3.67 -6.18
C ASP A 166 6.84 3.32 -7.45
N SER A 167 6.87 4.26 -8.38
CA SER A 167 6.29 4.25 -9.72
C SER A 167 6.81 3.17 -10.66
N THR A 168 7.80 2.35 -10.28
CA THR A 168 8.35 1.30 -11.16
C THR A 168 7.31 0.26 -11.61
N THR A 169 6.17 0.15 -10.92
CA THR A 169 5.02 -0.67 -11.33
C THR A 169 3.77 0.15 -11.67
N ALA A 170 3.85 1.48 -11.63
CA ALA A 170 2.72 2.36 -11.78
C ALA A 170 2.74 3.09 -13.12
N ARG A 171 1.56 3.21 -13.77
CA ARG A 171 1.41 4.08 -14.93
C ARG A 171 1.21 5.50 -14.44
N CYS A 172 2.26 6.32 -14.49
CA CYS A 172 2.21 7.71 -14.04
C CYS A 172 1.85 8.69 -15.17
N THR A 173 0.98 9.64 -14.87
CA THR A 173 0.65 10.81 -15.70
C THR A 173 0.80 12.08 -14.87
N GLU A 174 0.99 13.23 -15.53
CA GLU A 174 1.00 14.52 -14.86
C GLU A 174 -0.37 15.19 -15.03
N VAL A 175 -0.93 15.68 -13.92
CA VAL A 175 -2.14 16.51 -13.89
C VAL A 175 -1.76 17.91 -13.43
N GLU A 176 -2.24 18.92 -14.13
CA GLU A 176 -2.01 20.32 -13.75
C GLU A 176 -3.14 20.80 -12.82
N VAL A 177 -2.76 21.32 -11.65
CA VAL A 177 -3.68 21.91 -10.67
C VAL A 177 -3.13 23.28 -10.27
N ASP A 178 -3.85 24.36 -10.60
CA ASP A 178 -3.45 25.73 -10.28
C ASP A 178 -2.00 26.06 -10.69
N GLY A 179 -1.60 25.61 -11.88
CA GLY A 179 -0.23 25.80 -12.41
C GLY A 179 0.83 24.89 -11.78
N LYS A 180 0.43 23.90 -10.95
CA LYS A 180 1.31 22.92 -10.31
C LYS A 180 1.22 21.59 -11.07
N LYS A 181 2.36 20.99 -11.34
CA LYS A 181 2.45 19.64 -11.91
C LYS A 181 2.37 18.60 -10.79
N VAL A 182 1.33 17.78 -10.82
CA VAL A 182 1.09 16.73 -9.83
C VAL A 182 1.22 15.37 -10.52
N ALA A 183 2.01 14.47 -9.96
CA ALA A 183 2.02 13.08 -10.44
C ALA A 183 0.71 12.42 -10.02
N VAL A 184 0.12 11.64 -10.92
CA VAL A 184 -0.96 10.70 -10.61
C VAL A 184 -0.59 9.36 -11.21
N ALA A 185 -0.65 8.29 -10.42
CA ALA A 185 -0.30 6.98 -10.92
C ALA A 185 -1.28 5.89 -10.46
N ASP A 186 -1.62 5.02 -11.41
CA ASP A 186 -2.40 3.82 -11.14
C ASP A 186 -1.49 2.69 -10.68
N VAL A 187 -1.83 2.08 -9.55
CA VAL A 187 -1.14 0.95 -8.97
C VAL A 187 -2.05 -0.27 -9.04
N THR A 188 -1.63 -1.24 -9.84
CA THR A 188 -2.28 -2.55 -9.91
C THR A 188 -1.36 -3.56 -9.23
N PRO A 189 -1.63 -3.96 -7.98
CA PRO A 189 -0.82 -4.96 -7.31
C PRO A 189 -0.94 -6.31 -8.05
N PRO A 190 0.10 -7.17 -7.96
CA PRO A 190 -0.01 -8.54 -8.45
C PRO A 190 -1.22 -9.27 -7.85
N PRO A 191 -1.94 -10.12 -8.62
CA PRO A 191 -3.16 -10.78 -8.14
C PRO A 191 -2.97 -11.60 -6.84
N GLU A 192 -1.78 -12.14 -6.63
CA GLU A 192 -1.42 -12.94 -5.45
C GLU A 192 -1.44 -12.16 -4.13
N ASP A 193 -1.29 -10.83 -4.17
CA ASP A 193 -1.29 -10.01 -2.96
C ASP A 193 -2.71 -9.77 -2.43
N LEU A 194 -3.74 -10.06 -3.23
CA LEU A 194 -5.16 -9.86 -2.89
C LEU A 194 -5.47 -8.43 -2.44
N LEU A 195 -4.65 -7.46 -2.87
CA LEU A 195 -4.83 -6.05 -2.59
C LEU A 195 -5.72 -5.42 -3.66
N PRO A 196 -6.60 -4.48 -3.29
CA PRO A 196 -7.37 -3.75 -4.27
C PRO A 196 -6.43 -2.88 -5.13
N PRO A 197 -6.79 -2.60 -6.39
CA PRO A 197 -6.10 -1.57 -7.16
C PRO A 197 -6.15 -0.25 -6.38
N SER A 198 -5.14 0.58 -6.56
CA SER A 198 -5.07 1.90 -5.93
C SER A 198 -4.62 2.93 -6.95
N GLN A 199 -4.89 4.19 -6.66
CA GLN A 199 -4.36 5.32 -7.40
C GLN A 199 -3.77 6.28 -6.38
N TRP A 200 -2.59 6.82 -6.66
CA TRP A 200 -2.00 7.86 -5.83
C TRP A 200 -1.71 9.11 -6.63
N ALA A 201 -1.77 10.26 -5.96
CA ALA A 201 -1.25 11.52 -6.44
C ALA A 201 -0.11 12.00 -5.53
N GLY A 202 0.92 12.59 -6.12
CA GLY A 202 2.12 13.06 -5.41
C GLY A 202 2.50 14.46 -5.85
N TYR A 203 2.78 15.32 -4.86
CA TYR A 203 3.26 16.68 -5.10
C TYR A 203 4.39 17.03 -4.14
N ARG A 204 5.46 17.61 -4.69
CA ARG A 204 6.57 18.18 -3.93
C ARG A 204 6.38 19.70 -3.83
N HIS A 205 6.21 20.19 -2.62
CA HIS A 205 6.07 21.61 -2.34
C HIS A 205 7.43 22.34 -2.49
N PRO A 206 7.41 23.67 -2.72
CA PRO A 206 8.63 24.47 -2.89
C PRO A 206 9.60 24.43 -1.71
N ASP A 207 9.11 24.17 -0.49
CA ASP A 207 9.95 24.02 0.70
C ASP A 207 10.59 22.62 0.82
N GLY A 208 10.33 21.74 -0.15
CA GLY A 208 10.85 20.38 -0.22
C GLY A 208 9.96 19.34 0.46
N THR A 209 8.89 19.73 1.15
CA THR A 209 7.91 18.79 1.71
C THR A 209 7.23 18.04 0.57
N ALA A 210 7.09 16.72 0.68
CA ALA A 210 6.38 15.93 -0.31
C ALA A 210 5.11 15.32 0.29
N VAL A 211 3.98 15.59 -0.34
CA VAL A 211 2.67 15.07 0.03
C VAL A 211 2.26 14.05 -1.02
N PHE A 212 1.75 12.93 -0.55
CA PHE A 212 1.10 11.97 -1.41
C PHE A 212 -0.24 11.58 -0.83
N VAL A 213 -1.24 11.45 -1.70
CA VAL A 213 -2.59 11.01 -1.37
C VAL A 213 -2.90 9.78 -2.20
N MET A 214 -3.32 8.71 -1.57
CA MET A 214 -3.71 7.47 -2.21
C MET A 214 -5.18 7.19 -1.96
N GLN A 215 -5.83 6.60 -2.95
CA GLN A 215 -7.19 6.09 -2.87
C GLN A 215 -7.26 4.63 -3.29
N SER A 216 -8.21 3.90 -2.72
CA SER A 216 -8.57 2.56 -3.15
C SER A 216 -10.08 2.34 -3.05
N PRO A 217 -10.69 1.56 -3.97
CA PRO A 217 -12.10 1.20 -3.84
C PRO A 217 -12.34 0.25 -2.67
N GLY A 218 -11.31 -0.46 -2.18
CA GLY A 218 -11.43 -1.37 -1.04
C GLY A 218 -10.60 -0.90 0.15
N ALA A 219 -11.15 -1.04 1.35
CA ALA A 219 -10.37 -0.97 2.58
C ALA A 219 -10.04 -2.39 3.07
N ALA A 220 -8.75 -2.69 3.18
CA ALA A 220 -8.29 -3.97 3.72
C ALA A 220 -8.87 -4.21 5.11
N ARG A 221 -9.16 -5.47 5.44
CA ARG A 221 -9.70 -5.90 6.75
C ARG A 221 -11.05 -5.27 7.14
N SER A 222 -11.72 -4.51 6.28
CA SER A 222 -13.04 -3.94 6.58
C SER A 222 -14.14 -4.99 6.78
N GLY A 223 -13.97 -6.17 6.17
CA GLY A 223 -15.02 -7.20 6.13
C GLY A 223 -16.27 -6.76 5.36
N ARG A 224 -16.14 -5.71 4.54
CA ARG A 224 -17.23 -5.08 3.79
C ARG A 224 -16.93 -5.16 2.29
N PRO A 225 -17.96 -5.10 1.42
CA PRO A 225 -17.73 -4.96 -0.02
C PRO A 225 -16.93 -3.71 -0.35
N ALA A 226 -16.11 -3.79 -1.39
CA ALA A 226 -15.44 -2.63 -1.96
C ALA A 226 -16.45 -1.68 -2.62
N LEU A 227 -16.10 -0.39 -2.71
CA LEU A 227 -16.80 0.59 -3.53
C LEU A 227 -16.82 0.14 -4.99
N GLY A 228 -17.83 0.60 -5.74
CA GLY A 228 -17.94 0.29 -7.18
C GLY A 228 -16.85 0.89 -8.06
N GLY A 229 -15.96 1.73 -7.52
CA GLY A 229 -14.87 2.38 -8.24
C GLY A 229 -14.04 3.29 -7.31
N MET A 230 -13.06 3.97 -7.90
CA MET A 230 -12.25 4.96 -7.19
C MET A 230 -13.14 6.09 -6.65
N PRO A 231 -12.98 6.50 -5.38
CA PRO A 231 -13.80 7.53 -4.76
C PRO A 231 -13.60 8.93 -5.38
N MET A 232 -12.41 9.24 -5.89
CA MET A 232 -12.03 10.50 -6.53
C MET A 232 -11.64 10.28 -8.00
N THR A 233 -11.86 11.30 -8.83
CA THR A 233 -11.20 11.38 -10.14
C THR A 233 -9.70 11.66 -9.99
N ALA A 234 -8.92 11.48 -11.05
CA ALA A 234 -7.50 11.82 -11.05
C ALA A 234 -7.25 13.30 -10.72
N GLU A 235 -8.11 14.20 -11.22
CA GLU A 235 -8.03 15.64 -10.95
C GLU A 235 -8.36 15.97 -9.50
N GLN A 236 -9.37 15.31 -8.92
CA GLN A 236 -9.71 15.47 -7.50
C GLN A 236 -8.60 14.96 -6.59
N LEU A 237 -8.01 13.81 -6.93
CA LEU A 237 -6.89 13.24 -6.20
C LEU A 237 -5.63 14.13 -6.30
N ALA A 238 -5.35 14.66 -7.50
CA ALA A 238 -4.27 15.61 -7.72
C ALA A 238 -4.48 16.90 -6.92
N ALA A 239 -5.71 17.42 -6.89
CA ALA A 239 -6.08 18.59 -6.09
C ALA A 239 -5.90 18.34 -4.59
N ALA A 240 -6.23 17.13 -4.11
CA ALA A 240 -5.98 16.74 -2.73
C ALA A 240 -4.48 16.78 -2.40
N ALA A 241 -3.61 16.28 -3.28
CA ALA A 241 -2.16 16.26 -3.04
C ALA A 241 -1.50 17.65 -2.95
N VAL A 242 -2.12 18.69 -3.52
CA VAL A 242 -1.64 20.09 -3.39
C VAL A 242 -2.34 20.86 -2.26
N ASP A 243 -3.31 20.25 -1.58
CA ASP A 243 -4.10 20.92 -0.55
C ASP A 243 -3.22 21.33 0.64
N PRO A 244 -3.19 22.62 1.03
CA PRO A 244 -2.31 23.10 2.09
C PRO A 244 -2.59 22.45 3.45
N ARG A 245 -3.79 21.91 3.68
CA ARG A 245 -4.14 21.20 4.93
C ARG A 245 -3.32 19.92 5.11
N LEU A 246 -2.86 19.29 4.03
CA LEU A 246 -2.07 18.06 4.09
C LEU A 246 -0.57 18.28 4.34
N LYS A 247 -0.08 19.52 4.32
CA LYS A 247 1.34 19.80 4.55
C LYS A 247 1.77 19.56 6.02
N VAL A 248 0.82 19.73 6.95
CA VAL A 248 0.98 19.56 8.40
C VAL A 248 2.30 20.13 8.96
N GLU A 249 2.35 21.45 9.08
CA GLU A 249 3.49 22.21 9.61
C GLU A 249 3.74 22.05 11.11
#